data_AF-A0A8D8I6E0-F1
#
_entry.id   AF-A0A8D8I6E0-F1
#
_cell.length_a   1.000
_cell.length_b   1.000
_cell.length_c   1.000
_cell.angle_alpha   90.00
_cell.angle_beta   90.00
_cell.angle_gamma   90.00
#
_symmetry.space_group_name_H-M   'P 1'
#
loop_
_entity.id
_entity.type
_entity.pdbx_description
1 polymer ?
#
loop_
_entity_poly.entity_id
_entity_poly.type
_entity_poly.pdbx_seq_one_letter_code
_entity_poly.pdbx_strand_id
1 'polypeptide(L)'
;MGAKDSKPCCISYEDAVKRVTDFELRRIKDAFKRSAGTSGTALSKIAFVQDVLGDGVPTVVADWLYAACGGTPKGIAFKELLCGLVLLTKGTQDEKIRFLWTLYCNESGTHILKQDFQKAIQIETTYQNAPANTTTAKSNSLPGTAKYTVALFGPNDRVTFEQFKSWIQIYKGATVLSKWLLQDACVNLSSELETPTFYQSLAGVTHLEEQDIGVLEKVFWLLKGLALTGQLDLESLGPLISPPVPKAALGGVFLAFDENHDGHIDFKELCCGVSAACRGPNVERSKFCFKVFDID
;
A
#
# COMPACT_ATOMS: atom_id res chain seq x y z
N MET A 1 10.50 38.68 12.65
CA MET A 1 9.31 37.82 12.81
C MET A 1 9.66 36.46 12.25
N GLY A 2 9.86 35.47 13.12
CA GLY A 2 10.54 34.22 12.80
C GLY A 2 9.67 33.25 12.00
N ALA A 3 10.23 32.77 10.89
CA ALA A 3 9.76 31.56 10.25
C ALA A 3 9.85 30.42 11.27
N LYS A 4 8.71 29.81 11.60
CA LYS A 4 8.68 28.50 12.25
C LYS A 4 9.15 27.52 11.18
N ASP A 5 10.46 27.30 11.10
CA ASP A 5 11.04 26.30 10.24
C ASP A 5 10.50 24.93 10.68
N SER A 6 9.56 24.40 9.90
CA SER A 6 9.15 23.00 9.97
C SER A 6 10.43 22.17 9.90
N LYS A 7 10.74 21.39 10.95
CA LYS A 7 11.91 20.52 10.96
C LYS A 7 11.85 19.64 9.70
N PRO A 8 12.80 19.77 8.76
CA PRO A 8 12.69 19.12 7.47
C PRO A 8 12.67 17.61 7.64
N CYS A 9 11.83 16.93 6.84
CA CYS A 9 11.80 15.48 6.79
C CYS A 9 13.22 14.94 6.51
N CYS A 10 13.59 13.82 7.12
CA CYS A 10 14.95 13.28 7.03
C CYS A 10 15.37 12.80 5.62
N ILE A 11 14.48 12.92 4.63
CA ILE A 11 14.66 12.52 3.23
C ILE A 11 14.17 13.65 2.33
N SER A 12 14.92 13.93 1.26
CA SER A 12 14.53 14.91 0.24
C SER A 12 13.39 14.36 -0.64
N TYR A 13 12.59 15.26 -1.24
CA TYR A 13 11.54 14.85 -2.17
C TYR A 13 12.10 14.08 -3.38
N GLU A 14 13.27 14.47 -3.88
CA GLU A 14 13.90 13.82 -5.03
C GLU A 14 14.32 12.38 -4.69
N ASP A 15 14.88 12.16 -3.50
CA ASP A 15 15.25 10.82 -3.06
C ASP A 15 14.01 9.98 -2.74
N ALA A 16 12.96 10.59 -2.20
CA ALA A 16 11.70 9.90 -1.94
C ALA A 16 11.08 9.38 -3.23
N VAL A 17 11.03 10.20 -4.29
CA VAL A 17 10.52 9.81 -5.61
C VAL A 17 11.34 8.66 -6.21
N LYS A 18 12.67 8.67 -6.08
CA LYS A 18 13.53 7.60 -6.60
C LYS A 18 13.31 6.24 -5.92
N ARG A 19 12.78 6.22 -4.69
CA ARG A 19 12.55 5.00 -3.90
C ARG A 19 11.15 4.40 -4.08
N VAL A 20 10.30 5.05 -4.86
CA VAL A 20 8.95 4.57 -5.18
C VAL A 20 8.82 4.32 -6.68
N THR A 21 8.01 3.34 -7.04
CA THR A 21 7.64 3.09 -8.43
C THR A 21 6.68 4.18 -8.93
N ASP A 22 6.60 4.38 -10.24
CA ASP A 22 5.63 5.30 -10.84
C ASP A 22 4.19 4.96 -10.46
N PHE A 23 3.89 3.67 -10.30
CA PHE A 23 2.58 3.19 -9.86
C PHE A 23 2.27 3.60 -8.41
N GLU A 24 3.19 3.32 -7.47
CA GLU A 24 3.05 3.76 -6.08
C GLU A 24 2.90 5.28 -6.00
N LEU A 25 3.73 6.03 -6.73
CA LEU A 25 3.69 7.48 -6.73
C LEU A 25 2.34 8.03 -7.21
N ARG A 26 1.80 7.49 -8.32
CA ARG A 26 0.47 7.86 -8.83
C ARG A 26 -0.61 7.53 -7.81
N ARG A 27 -0.58 6.32 -7.23
CA ARG A 27 -1.55 5.87 -6.23
C ARG A 27 -1.55 6.76 -4.99
N ILE A 28 -0.37 7.08 -4.44
CA ILE A 28 -0.23 7.97 -3.27
C ILE A 28 -0.72 9.38 -3.62
N LYS A 29 -0.42 9.88 -4.82
CA LYS A 29 -0.87 11.21 -5.29
C LYS A 29 -2.37 11.29 -5.43
N ASP A 30 -3.01 10.26 -5.96
CA ASP A 30 -4.46 10.23 -6.10
C ASP A 30 -5.17 10.04 -4.76
N ALA A 31 -4.60 9.24 -3.85
CA ALA A 31 -5.07 9.15 -2.47
C ALA A 31 -4.98 10.50 -1.75
N PHE A 32 -3.84 11.19 -1.86
CA PHE A 32 -3.65 12.52 -1.28
C PHE A 32 -4.70 13.52 -1.78
N LYS A 33 -4.99 13.55 -3.09
CA LYS A 33 -6.01 14.45 -3.65
C LYS A 33 -7.40 14.18 -3.08
N ARG A 34 -7.76 12.91 -2.85
CA ARG A 34 -9.05 12.55 -2.23
C ARG A 34 -9.12 13.01 -0.79
N SER A 35 -8.04 12.82 -0.02
CA SER A 35 -7.98 13.15 1.40
C SER A 35 -7.73 14.63 1.71
N ALA A 36 -7.11 15.39 0.80
CA ALA A 36 -6.83 16.82 0.96
C ALA A 36 -8.06 17.74 0.77
N GLY A 37 -9.25 17.16 0.58
CA GLY A 37 -10.50 17.90 0.46
C GLY A 37 -10.57 18.81 -0.78
N THR A 38 -11.47 19.79 -0.75
CA THR A 38 -11.81 20.65 -1.91
C THR A 38 -10.66 21.53 -2.42
N SER A 39 -9.67 21.86 -1.59
CA SER A 39 -8.51 22.63 -2.03
C SER A 39 -7.46 21.75 -2.74
N GLY A 40 -7.36 20.46 -2.39
CA GLY A 40 -6.39 19.54 -2.96
C GLY A 40 -4.91 19.89 -2.71
N THR A 41 -4.63 20.90 -1.89
CA THR A 41 -3.27 21.45 -1.71
C THR A 41 -2.56 20.94 -0.46
N ALA A 42 -3.29 20.63 0.60
CA ALA A 42 -2.73 20.21 1.87
C ALA A 42 -3.64 19.22 2.60
N LEU A 43 -3.03 18.19 3.18
CA LEU A 43 -3.72 17.20 4.00
C LEU A 43 -3.89 17.73 5.42
N SER A 44 -5.13 17.79 5.92
CA SER A 44 -5.39 18.24 7.29
C SER A 44 -4.87 17.24 8.32
N LYS A 45 -4.64 17.69 9.56
CA LYS A 45 -4.25 16.80 10.66
C LYS A 45 -5.27 15.69 10.90
N ILE A 46 -6.57 16.02 10.85
CA ILE A 46 -7.65 15.03 11.04
C ILE A 46 -7.58 13.97 9.94
N ALA A 47 -7.48 14.39 8.68
CA ALA A 47 -7.35 13.48 7.54
C ALA A 47 -6.06 12.65 7.60
N PHE A 48 -4.95 13.20 8.08
CA PHE A 48 -3.72 12.43 8.30
C PHE A 48 -3.90 11.32 9.33
N VAL A 49 -4.54 11.61 10.47
CA VAL A 49 -4.79 10.57 11.49
C VAL A 49 -5.73 9.48 10.95
N GLN A 50 -6.80 9.87 10.25
CA GLN A 50 -7.79 8.92 9.74
C GLN A 50 -7.30 8.11 8.53
N ASP A 51 -6.78 8.79 7.52
CA ASP A 51 -6.49 8.18 6.21
C ASP A 51 -5.07 7.64 6.08
N VAL A 52 -4.14 8.07 6.95
CA VAL A 52 -2.73 7.65 6.91
C VAL A 52 -2.36 6.75 8.08
N LEU A 53 -2.72 7.12 9.31
CA LEU A 53 -2.37 6.36 10.51
C LEU A 53 -3.39 5.27 10.86
N GLY A 54 -4.67 5.53 10.62
CA GLY A 54 -5.78 4.64 10.96
C GLY A 54 -6.16 4.63 12.44
N ASP A 55 -7.21 3.86 12.75
CA ASP A 55 -7.73 3.72 14.11
C ASP A 55 -6.77 2.88 14.96
N GLY A 56 -6.15 3.50 15.96
CA GLY A 56 -5.28 2.81 16.92
C GLY A 56 -3.99 3.55 17.26
N VAL A 57 -3.62 4.59 16.52
CA VAL A 57 -2.46 5.42 16.88
C VAL A 57 -2.86 6.44 17.96
N PRO A 58 -2.19 6.46 19.13
CA PRO A 58 -2.48 7.43 20.18
C PRO A 58 -2.34 8.87 19.68
N THR A 59 -3.23 9.77 20.09
CA THR A 59 -3.25 11.17 19.62
C THR A 59 -1.92 11.89 19.81
N VAL A 60 -1.22 11.65 20.93
CA VAL A 60 0.10 12.23 21.18
C VAL A 60 1.15 11.73 20.18
N VAL A 61 1.11 10.45 19.83
CA VAL A 61 2.01 9.86 18.82
C VAL A 61 1.64 10.36 17.42
N ALA A 62 0.34 10.44 17.13
CA ALA A 62 -0.16 10.98 15.87
C ALA A 62 0.29 12.43 15.65
N ASP A 63 0.32 13.25 16.72
CA ASP A 63 0.82 14.62 16.70
C ASP A 63 2.31 14.68 16.36
N TRP A 64 3.10 13.79 16.96
CA TRP A 64 4.53 13.66 16.68
C TRP A 64 4.79 13.26 15.24
N LEU A 65 4.08 12.25 14.74
CA LEU A 65 4.18 11.79 13.35
C LEU A 65 3.73 12.88 12.37
N TYR A 66 2.63 13.57 12.67
CA TYR A 66 2.13 14.67 11.87
C TYR A 66 3.17 15.78 11.74
N ALA A 67 3.75 16.22 12.85
CA ALA A 67 4.80 17.24 12.84
C ALA A 67 6.06 16.76 12.10
N ALA A 68 6.47 15.51 12.30
CA ALA A 68 7.67 14.94 11.69
C ALA A 68 7.51 14.72 10.17
N CYS A 69 6.28 14.52 9.68
CA CYS A 69 5.95 14.50 8.25
C CYS A 69 5.74 15.92 7.66
N GLY A 70 6.22 16.97 8.33
CA GLY A 70 6.14 18.36 7.85
C GLY A 70 4.78 19.02 8.09
N GLY A 71 3.98 18.48 9.01
CA GLY A 71 2.66 18.99 9.34
C GLY A 71 2.69 20.36 10.00
N THR A 72 1.88 21.27 9.44
CA THR A 72 1.69 22.62 9.95
C THR A 72 0.22 22.83 10.35
N PRO A 73 -0.15 23.96 10.98
CA PRO A 73 -1.56 24.30 11.14
C PRO A 73 -2.35 24.39 9.82
N LYS A 74 -1.66 24.58 8.68
CA LYS A 74 -2.26 24.62 7.35
C LYS A 74 -2.40 23.25 6.69
N GLY A 75 -1.90 22.18 7.31
CA GLY A 75 -1.84 20.85 6.72
C GLY A 75 -0.41 20.40 6.37
N ILE A 76 -0.32 19.21 5.77
CA ILE A 76 0.88 18.62 5.17
C ILE A 76 0.78 18.73 3.64
N ALA A 77 1.80 19.30 2.99
CA ALA A 77 1.88 19.30 1.53
C ALA A 77 2.27 17.92 1.00
N PHE A 78 1.85 17.58 -0.23
CA PHE A 78 2.14 16.27 -0.84
C PHE A 78 3.62 15.87 -0.79
N LYS A 79 4.52 16.83 -1.04
CA LYS A 79 5.98 16.57 -1.02
C LYS A 79 6.45 16.07 0.34
N GLU A 80 6.03 16.75 1.41
CA GLU A 80 6.40 16.40 2.79
C GLU A 80 5.77 15.08 3.22
N LEU A 81 4.50 14.84 2.86
CA LEU A 81 3.83 13.57 3.13
C LEU A 81 4.55 12.42 2.45
N LEU A 82 4.91 12.56 1.17
CA LEU A 82 5.63 11.54 0.43
C LEU A 82 6.97 11.22 1.09
N CYS A 83 7.74 12.24 1.49
CA CYS A 83 8.99 12.04 2.21
C CYS A 83 8.77 11.27 3.52
N GLY A 84 7.74 11.63 4.30
CA GLY A 84 7.39 10.94 5.54
C GLY A 84 7.01 9.48 5.31
N LEU A 85 6.13 9.20 4.35
CA LEU A 85 5.71 7.83 4.02
C LEU A 85 6.88 6.98 3.54
N VAL A 86 7.73 7.51 2.66
CA VAL A 86 8.92 6.82 2.15
C VAL A 86 9.93 6.57 3.26
N LEU A 87 10.12 7.51 4.19
CA LEU A 87 10.98 7.34 5.36
C LEU A 87 10.54 6.18 6.26
N LEU A 88 9.24 6.10 6.55
CA LEU A 88 8.69 5.06 7.41
C LEU A 88 8.81 3.66 6.78
N THR A 89 8.53 3.58 5.49
CA THR A 89 8.41 2.31 4.75
C THR A 89 9.73 1.85 4.13
N LYS A 90 10.40 2.73 3.37
CA LYS A 90 11.59 2.46 2.56
C LYS A 90 12.81 3.29 2.99
N GLY A 91 12.78 3.87 4.19
CA GLY A 91 13.91 4.59 4.76
C GLY A 91 15.04 3.65 5.19
N THR A 92 16.27 4.11 5.05
CA THR A 92 17.45 3.45 5.61
C THR A 92 17.39 3.46 7.13
N GLN A 93 18.12 2.55 7.77
CA GLN A 93 18.21 2.51 9.24
C GLN A 93 18.69 3.84 9.83
N ASP A 94 19.65 4.51 9.20
CA ASP A 94 20.19 5.78 9.67
C ASP A 94 19.17 6.92 9.57
N GLU A 95 18.38 6.97 8.49
CA GLU A 95 17.27 7.93 8.35
C GLU A 95 16.17 7.66 9.38
N LYS A 96 15.81 6.39 9.61
CA LYS A 96 14.83 6.00 10.65
C LYS A 96 15.32 6.36 12.06
N ILE A 97 16.61 6.24 12.34
CA ILE A 97 17.20 6.67 13.62
C ILE A 97 17.17 8.20 13.76
N ARG A 98 17.50 8.95 12.69
CA ARG A 98 17.34 10.41 12.69
C ARG A 98 15.90 10.83 12.91
N PHE A 99 14.96 10.09 12.34
CA PHE A 99 13.53 10.31 12.59
C PHE A 99 13.18 10.10 14.07
N LEU A 100 13.57 8.99 14.68
CA LEU A 100 13.34 8.79 16.12
C LEU A 100 13.98 9.89 16.96
N TRP A 101 15.15 10.37 16.57
CA TRP A 101 15.78 11.51 17.22
C TRP A 101 14.91 12.77 17.18
N THR A 102 14.27 13.09 16.04
CA THR A 102 13.41 14.28 15.95
C THR A 102 12.19 14.21 16.88
N LEU A 103 11.75 13.00 17.24
CA LEU A 103 10.64 12.79 18.17
C LEU A 103 11.04 13.01 19.64
N TYR A 104 12.28 12.70 20.01
CA TYR A 104 12.74 12.72 21.41
C TYR A 104 13.63 13.91 21.78
N CYS A 105 14.28 14.54 20.80
CA CYS A 105 15.15 15.67 21.05
C CYS A 105 14.36 16.90 21.53
N ASN A 106 15.07 17.82 22.18
CA ASN A 106 14.52 19.09 22.60
C ASN A 106 14.04 19.93 21.40
N GLU A 107 13.32 21.02 21.68
CA GLU A 107 12.78 21.90 20.65
C GLU A 107 13.87 22.38 19.66
N SER A 108 15.07 22.70 20.18
CA SER A 108 16.23 23.13 19.38
C SER A 108 16.90 22.00 18.58
N GLY A 109 16.53 20.74 18.79
CA GLY A 109 17.07 19.59 18.05
C GLY A 109 18.50 19.18 18.41
N THR A 110 19.05 19.66 19.52
CA THR A 110 20.47 19.52 19.87
C THR A 110 20.77 18.34 20.80
N HIS A 111 19.84 18.01 21.70
CA HIS A 111 20.02 16.93 22.67
C HIS A 111 18.69 16.34 23.14
N ILE A 112 18.74 15.12 23.70
CA ILE A 112 17.61 14.53 24.43
C ILE A 112 17.82 14.77 25.93
N LEU A 113 16.79 15.27 26.61
CA LEU A 113 16.77 15.44 28.06
C LEU A 113 16.18 14.18 28.72
N LYS A 114 16.84 13.70 29.78
CA LYS A 114 16.44 12.48 30.52
C LYS A 114 14.99 12.54 30.99
N GLN A 115 14.59 13.66 31.57
CA GLN A 115 13.23 13.85 32.08
C GLN A 115 12.18 13.79 30.98
N ASP A 116 12.44 14.40 29.82
CA ASP A 116 11.48 14.45 28.72
C ASP A 116 11.39 13.11 28.00
N PHE A 117 12.52 12.41 27.85
CA PHE A 117 12.56 11.06 27.34
C PHE A 117 11.79 10.06 28.22
N GLN A 118 11.95 10.16 29.55
CA GLN A 118 11.19 9.33 30.49
C GLN A 118 9.69 9.59 30.41
N LYS A 119 9.26 10.87 30.30
CA LYS A 119 7.86 11.21 30.07
C LYS A 119 7.33 10.63 28.76
N ALA A 120 8.09 10.73 27.67
CA ALA A 120 7.71 10.18 26.38
C ALA A 120 7.50 8.65 26.45
N ILE A 121 8.43 7.91 27.07
CA ILE A 121 8.29 6.46 27.28
C ILE A 121 7.06 6.12 28.14
N GLN A 122 6.79 6.90 29.19
CA GLN A 122 5.62 6.69 30.05
C GLN A 122 4.32 6.86 29.26
N ILE A 123 4.26 7.86 28.40
CA ILE A 123 3.13 8.09 27.49
C ILE A 123 2.96 6.89 26.56
N GLU A 124 4.02 6.48 25.86
CA GLU A 124 4.00 5.32 24.95
C GLU A 124 3.51 4.03 25.63
N THR A 125 3.99 3.77 26.86
CA THR A 125 3.64 2.57 27.63
C THR A 125 2.19 2.58 28.12
N THR A 126 1.65 3.77 28.46
CA THR A 126 0.27 3.90 28.94
C THR A 126 -0.73 3.52 27.84
N TYR A 127 -0.45 3.90 26.59
CA TYR A 127 -1.33 3.60 25.46
C TYR A 127 -1.22 2.16 24.94
N GLN A 128 -0.13 1.44 25.22
CA GLN A 128 -0.06 -0.01 24.96
C GLN A 128 -1.02 -0.82 25.84
N ASN A 129 -1.42 -0.30 27.00
CA ASN A 129 -2.25 -0.99 27.98
C ASN A 129 -3.74 -0.58 27.93
N ALA A 130 -4.17 0.20 26.92
CA ALA A 130 -5.59 0.47 26.69
C ALA A 130 -6.29 -0.84 26.25
N PRO A 131 -7.54 -1.12 26.68
CA PRO A 131 -8.14 -2.43 26.53
C PRO A 131 -8.54 -2.68 25.08
N ALA A 132 -7.62 -3.23 24.29
CA ALA A 132 -7.99 -3.93 23.07
C ALA A 132 -8.67 -5.24 23.47
N ASN A 133 -9.94 -5.35 23.11
CA ASN A 133 -10.79 -6.50 23.33
C ASN A 133 -10.22 -7.69 22.52
N THR A 134 -9.27 -8.44 23.07
CA THR A 134 -8.77 -9.67 22.44
C THR A 134 -8.28 -10.65 23.51
N THR A 135 -8.95 -11.80 23.57
CA THR A 135 -8.85 -12.88 24.57
C THR A 135 -7.58 -13.74 24.49
N THR A 136 -6.43 -13.15 24.14
CA THR A 136 -5.12 -13.82 24.26
C THR A 136 -4.07 -12.84 24.78
N ALA A 137 -4.22 -12.47 26.05
CA ALA A 137 -3.26 -11.66 26.78
C ALA A 137 -1.99 -12.46 27.07
N LYS A 138 -1.01 -12.42 26.15
CA LYS A 138 0.40 -12.42 26.56
C LYS A 138 0.74 -10.97 26.87
N SER A 139 0.89 -10.66 28.15
CA SER A 139 1.28 -9.34 28.66
C SER A 139 2.60 -8.89 28.00
N ASN A 140 2.51 -8.03 26.99
CA ASN A 140 3.67 -7.40 26.36
C ASN A 140 4.02 -6.07 27.05
N SER A 141 3.78 -5.95 28.37
CA SER A 141 4.37 -4.87 29.17
C SER A 141 5.89 -4.97 29.02
N LEU A 142 6.56 -3.99 28.41
CA LEU A 142 8.02 -3.99 28.23
C LEU A 142 8.71 -4.17 29.61
N PRO A 143 9.24 -5.36 29.95
CA PRO A 143 9.95 -5.54 31.21
C PRO A 143 11.33 -4.92 31.02
N GLY A 144 11.62 -3.81 31.70
CA GLY A 144 12.97 -3.22 31.71
C GLY A 144 13.15 -1.88 31.01
N THR A 145 12.12 -1.03 30.87
CA THR A 145 12.28 0.38 30.43
C THR A 145 13.31 1.15 31.26
N ALA A 146 13.41 0.84 32.56
CA ALA A 146 14.43 1.38 33.45
C ALA A 146 15.87 1.00 32.99
N LYS A 147 16.09 -0.24 32.54
CA LYS A 147 17.39 -0.70 32.03
C LYS A 147 17.81 0.10 30.80
N TYR A 148 16.89 0.34 29.88
CA TYR A 148 17.14 1.11 28.66
C TYR A 148 17.50 2.57 28.97
N THR A 149 16.79 3.18 29.92
CA THR A 149 17.05 4.56 30.34
C THR A 149 18.41 4.69 31.03
N VAL A 150 18.75 3.74 31.92
CA VAL A 150 20.07 3.70 32.57
C VAL A 150 21.19 3.50 31.54
N ALA A 151 20.99 2.62 30.54
CA ALA A 151 21.98 2.39 29.49
C ALA A 151 22.20 3.60 28.57
N LEU A 152 21.16 4.40 28.30
CA LEU A 152 21.25 5.59 27.44
C LEU A 152 21.91 6.78 28.16
N PHE A 153 21.48 7.06 29.39
CA PHE A 153 21.87 8.28 30.10
C PHE A 153 23.02 8.07 31.08
N GLY A 154 23.12 6.89 31.69
CA GLY A 154 24.04 6.65 32.81
C GLY A 154 23.88 7.74 33.89
N PRO A 155 24.98 8.41 34.30
CA PRO A 155 24.94 9.52 35.26
C PRO A 155 24.54 10.87 34.63
N ASN A 156 24.47 10.98 33.30
CA ASN A 156 24.19 12.24 32.61
C ASN A 156 22.68 12.50 32.51
N ASP A 157 22.30 13.76 32.36
CA ASP A 157 20.90 14.18 32.12
C ASP A 157 20.62 14.54 30.65
N ARG A 158 21.66 14.56 29.81
CA ARG A 158 21.59 14.95 28.40
C ARG A 158 22.35 13.97 27.53
N VAL A 159 21.81 13.69 26.35
CA VAL A 159 22.40 12.77 25.38
C VAL A 159 22.42 13.42 23.99
N THR A 160 23.55 13.26 23.29
CA THR A 160 23.75 13.75 21.92
C THR A 160 23.25 12.76 20.88
N PHE A 161 23.13 13.20 19.61
CA PHE A 161 22.67 12.33 18.53
C PHE A 161 23.55 11.08 18.35
N GLU A 162 24.88 11.23 18.41
CA GLU A 162 25.81 10.10 18.23
C GLU A 162 25.70 9.06 19.35
N GLN A 163 25.47 9.52 20.59
CA GLN A 163 25.22 8.64 21.72
C GLN A 163 23.89 7.90 21.58
N PHE A 164 22.82 8.62 21.23
CA PHE A 164 21.50 8.02 20.97
C PHE A 164 21.56 7.02 19.82
N LYS A 165 22.22 7.36 18.72
CA LYS A 165 22.40 6.51 17.54
C LYS A 165 23.11 5.20 17.91
N SER A 166 24.23 5.29 18.63
CA SER A 166 24.98 4.10 19.07
C SER A 166 24.13 3.20 19.98
N TRP A 167 23.34 3.81 20.87
CA TRP A 167 22.47 3.08 21.79
C TRP A 167 21.28 2.41 21.09
N ILE A 168 20.56 3.12 20.22
CA ILE A 168 19.33 2.60 19.60
C ILE A 168 19.62 1.49 18.57
N GLN A 169 20.81 1.49 17.98
CA GLN A 169 21.27 0.40 17.12
C GLN A 169 21.40 -0.93 17.88
N ILE A 170 21.77 -0.88 19.16
CA ILE A 170 21.86 -2.04 20.05
C ILE A 170 20.47 -2.39 20.58
N TYR A 171 19.73 -1.40 21.06
CA TYR A 171 18.43 -1.58 21.69
C TYR A 171 17.29 -1.11 20.79
N LYS A 172 17.14 -1.76 19.63
CA LYS A 172 16.11 -1.40 18.63
C LYS A 172 14.69 -1.41 19.19
N GLY A 173 14.40 -2.26 20.18
CA GLY A 173 13.12 -2.33 20.88
C GLY A 173 13.06 -1.54 22.21
N ALA A 174 13.91 -0.53 22.40
CA ALA A 174 13.95 0.22 23.66
C ALA A 174 12.70 1.07 23.94
N THR A 175 12.03 1.55 22.89
CA THR A 175 10.77 2.29 22.97
C THR A 175 9.71 1.60 22.09
N VAL A 176 8.44 1.97 22.25
CA VAL A 176 7.36 1.41 21.43
C VAL A 176 7.56 1.83 19.97
N LEU A 177 7.92 3.11 19.76
CA LEU A 177 8.18 3.66 18.44
C LEU A 177 9.44 3.07 17.79
N SER A 178 10.51 2.86 18.58
CA SER A 178 11.73 2.27 18.03
C SER A 178 11.52 0.82 17.64
N LYS A 179 10.78 0.05 18.47
CA LYS A 179 10.39 -1.32 18.16
C LYS A 179 9.58 -1.36 16.87
N TRP A 180 8.53 -0.55 16.79
CA TRP A 180 7.67 -0.45 15.62
C TRP A 180 8.43 -0.07 14.35
N LEU A 181 9.35 0.88 14.41
CA LEU A 181 10.02 1.41 13.21
C LEU A 181 11.26 0.60 12.78
N LEU A 182 12.02 0.06 13.73
CA LEU A 182 13.32 -0.56 13.50
C LEU A 182 13.31 -2.09 13.57
N GLN A 183 12.32 -2.69 14.23
CA GLN A 183 12.26 -4.14 14.46
C GLN A 183 11.05 -4.79 13.79
N ASP A 184 9.85 -4.23 13.98
CA ASP A 184 8.62 -4.77 13.41
C ASP A 184 8.52 -4.28 11.95
N ALA A 185 8.80 -5.15 10.96
CA ALA A 185 8.72 -4.82 9.54
C ALA A 185 7.25 -4.68 9.06
N CYS A 186 6.48 -3.79 9.70
CA CYS A 186 5.03 -3.77 9.61
C CYS A 186 4.45 -2.68 8.70
N VAL A 187 5.29 -1.80 8.12
CA VAL A 187 4.81 -0.68 7.29
C VAL A 187 5.43 -0.78 5.89
N ASN A 188 4.63 -1.22 4.92
CA ASN A 188 5.00 -1.21 3.50
C ASN A 188 4.09 -0.25 2.73
N LEU A 189 4.62 0.42 1.71
CA LEU A 189 3.81 1.27 0.82
C LEU A 189 2.82 0.45 0.02
N SER A 190 3.20 -0.76 -0.38
CA SER A 190 2.39 -1.77 -1.03
C SER A 190 2.27 -2.98 -0.11
N SER A 191 1.07 -3.52 0.04
CA SER A 191 0.93 -4.83 0.65
C SER A 191 1.49 -5.86 -0.34
N GLU A 192 2.68 -6.39 -0.09
CA GLU A 192 3.21 -7.57 -0.81
C GLU A 192 2.33 -8.82 -0.59
N LEU A 193 1.32 -8.72 0.28
CA LEU A 193 0.26 -9.71 0.53
C LEU A 193 -1.10 -9.26 -0.04
N GLU A 194 -1.13 -8.42 -1.07
CA GLU A 194 -2.37 -8.21 -1.83
C GLU A 194 -2.74 -9.54 -2.49
N THR A 195 -3.81 -10.18 -2.02
CA THR A 195 -4.52 -11.19 -2.81
C THR A 195 -4.67 -10.62 -4.22
N PRO A 196 -4.19 -11.31 -5.27
CA PRO A 196 -4.17 -10.76 -6.61
C PRO A 196 -5.57 -10.26 -6.95
N THR A 197 -5.66 -9.05 -7.49
CA THR A 197 -6.92 -8.51 -7.96
C THR A 197 -7.54 -9.45 -8.99
N PHE A 198 -8.83 -9.28 -9.26
CA PHE A 198 -9.51 -10.11 -10.27
C PHE A 198 -8.79 -10.08 -11.64
N TYR A 199 -8.31 -8.90 -12.09
CA TYR A 199 -7.55 -8.80 -13.34
C TYR A 199 -6.14 -9.39 -13.25
N GLN A 200 -5.47 -9.27 -12.10
CA GLN A 200 -4.17 -9.93 -11.88
C GLN A 200 -4.30 -11.44 -11.91
N SER A 201 -5.38 -11.97 -11.33
CA SER A 201 -5.68 -13.40 -11.36
C SER A 201 -5.94 -13.88 -12.79
N LEU A 202 -6.72 -13.12 -13.58
CA LEU A 202 -6.95 -13.42 -14.99
C LEU A 202 -5.68 -13.29 -15.83
N ALA A 203 -4.86 -12.25 -15.64
CA ALA A 203 -3.58 -12.08 -16.32
C ALA A 203 -2.60 -13.21 -15.99
N GLY A 204 -2.67 -13.78 -14.78
CA GLY A 204 -1.84 -14.90 -14.36
C GLY A 204 -2.22 -16.25 -14.99
N VAL A 205 -3.47 -16.43 -15.41
CA VAL A 205 -3.96 -17.67 -16.05
C VAL A 205 -4.20 -17.53 -17.56
N THR A 206 -4.07 -16.31 -18.09
CA THR A 206 -4.17 -16.00 -19.51
C THR A 206 -2.85 -15.42 -20.01
N HIS A 207 -2.72 -15.28 -21.32
CA HIS A 207 -1.56 -14.62 -21.94
C HIS A 207 -1.82 -13.12 -22.17
N LEU A 208 -2.78 -12.54 -21.45
CA LEU A 208 -3.22 -11.15 -21.59
C LEU A 208 -2.64 -10.29 -20.47
N GLU A 209 -2.34 -9.02 -20.78
CA GLU A 209 -1.95 -8.04 -19.76
C GLU A 209 -3.18 -7.47 -19.05
N GLU A 210 -3.04 -6.96 -17.82
CA GLU A 210 -4.15 -6.33 -17.08
C GLU A 210 -4.83 -5.21 -17.87
N GLN A 211 -4.04 -4.46 -18.66
CA GLN A 211 -4.57 -3.42 -19.54
C GLN A 211 -5.46 -3.99 -20.65
N ASP A 212 -5.06 -5.12 -21.25
CA ASP A 212 -5.84 -5.80 -22.28
C ASP A 212 -7.15 -6.35 -21.71
N ILE A 213 -7.09 -6.91 -20.49
CA ILE A 213 -8.27 -7.42 -19.76
C ILE A 213 -9.25 -6.27 -19.46
N GLY A 214 -8.75 -5.11 -19.03
CA GLY A 214 -9.59 -3.93 -18.80
C GLY A 214 -10.24 -3.36 -20.07
N VAL A 215 -9.60 -3.52 -21.24
CA VAL A 215 -10.21 -3.17 -22.53
C VAL A 215 -11.26 -4.21 -22.93
N LEU A 216 -10.95 -5.50 -22.78
CA LEU A 216 -11.88 -6.60 -23.05
C LEU A 216 -13.14 -6.50 -22.20
N GLU A 217 -13.04 -6.07 -20.94
CA GLU A 217 -14.19 -5.90 -20.07
C GLU A 217 -15.18 -4.86 -20.62
N LYS A 218 -14.67 -3.72 -21.09
CA LYS A 218 -15.52 -2.67 -21.70
C LYS A 218 -16.23 -3.19 -22.94
N VAL A 219 -15.52 -3.97 -23.76
CA VAL A 219 -16.09 -4.60 -24.95
C VAL A 219 -17.14 -5.64 -24.53
N PHE A 220 -16.86 -6.50 -23.56
CA PHE A 220 -17.80 -7.50 -23.04
C PHE A 220 -19.13 -6.88 -22.60
N TRP A 221 -19.09 -5.83 -21.77
CA TRP A 221 -20.30 -5.18 -21.28
C TRP A 221 -21.07 -4.47 -22.40
N LEU A 222 -20.37 -3.85 -23.35
CA LEU A 222 -20.99 -3.26 -24.53
C LEU A 222 -21.75 -4.32 -25.33
N LEU A 223 -21.11 -5.46 -25.59
CA LEU A 223 -21.69 -6.57 -26.37
C LEU A 223 -22.88 -7.19 -25.66
N LYS A 224 -22.76 -7.44 -24.36
CA LYS A 224 -23.85 -7.96 -23.52
C LYS A 224 -25.07 -7.03 -23.52
N GLY A 225 -24.85 -5.71 -23.57
CA GLY A 225 -25.93 -4.73 -23.69
C GLY A 225 -26.61 -4.67 -25.06
N LEU A 226 -25.94 -5.15 -26.12
CA LEU A 226 -26.48 -5.23 -27.48
C LEU A 226 -27.17 -6.57 -27.77
N ALA A 227 -26.86 -7.61 -27.00
CA ALA A 227 -27.46 -8.93 -27.14
C ALA A 227 -28.94 -8.92 -26.76
N LEU A 228 -29.79 -9.56 -27.58
CA LEU A 228 -31.23 -9.64 -27.38
C LEU A 228 -31.61 -10.39 -26.09
N THR A 229 -30.81 -11.38 -25.70
CA THR A 229 -30.97 -12.18 -24.48
C THR A 229 -30.36 -11.50 -23.25
N GLY A 230 -29.62 -10.41 -23.43
CA GLY A 230 -28.82 -9.79 -22.38
C GLY A 230 -27.62 -10.63 -21.94
N GLN A 231 -27.25 -11.65 -22.72
CA GLN A 231 -26.10 -12.53 -22.51
C GLN A 231 -25.32 -12.68 -23.81
N LEU A 232 -24.02 -12.98 -23.72
CA LEU A 232 -23.20 -13.21 -24.91
C LEU A 232 -23.43 -14.64 -25.42
N ASP A 233 -24.49 -14.83 -26.20
CA ASP A 233 -24.90 -16.11 -26.78
C ASP A 233 -24.33 -16.34 -28.19
N LEU A 234 -24.63 -17.50 -28.77
CA LEU A 234 -24.18 -17.89 -30.11
C LEU A 234 -24.54 -16.86 -31.19
N GLU A 235 -25.75 -16.30 -31.13
CA GLU A 235 -26.22 -15.30 -32.09
C GLU A 235 -25.45 -13.99 -31.95
N SER A 236 -25.12 -13.61 -30.72
CA SER A 236 -24.35 -12.41 -30.39
C SER A 236 -22.86 -12.55 -30.70
N LEU A 237 -22.30 -13.77 -30.62
CA LEU A 237 -20.88 -14.04 -30.89
C LEU A 237 -20.54 -13.95 -32.38
N GLY A 238 -21.38 -14.50 -33.26
CA GLY A 238 -21.10 -14.63 -34.69
C GLY A 238 -20.63 -13.33 -35.39
N PRO A 239 -21.33 -12.19 -35.21
CA PRO A 239 -20.93 -10.91 -35.79
C PRO A 239 -19.59 -10.35 -35.32
N LEU A 240 -19.04 -10.86 -34.21
CA LEU A 240 -17.82 -10.36 -33.57
C LEU A 240 -16.56 -11.06 -34.07
N ILE A 241 -16.70 -12.24 -34.65
CA ILE A 241 -15.58 -13.04 -35.13
C ILE A 241 -15.09 -12.47 -36.46
N SER A 242 -13.83 -12.05 -36.48
CA SER A 242 -13.14 -11.56 -37.67
C SER A 242 -11.80 -12.28 -37.85
N PRO A 243 -11.55 -12.92 -39.01
CA PRO A 243 -12.45 -13.04 -40.15
C PRO A 243 -13.68 -13.93 -39.85
N PRO A 244 -14.83 -13.72 -40.54
CA PRO A 244 -16.03 -14.51 -40.30
C PRO A 244 -15.79 -16.01 -40.48
N VAL A 245 -16.26 -16.82 -39.54
CA VAL A 245 -16.18 -18.28 -39.62
C VAL A 245 -17.39 -18.87 -40.37
N PRO A 246 -17.22 -20.03 -41.04
CA PRO A 246 -18.35 -20.74 -41.64
C PRO A 246 -19.44 -21.04 -40.61
N LYS A 247 -20.72 -20.94 -41.01
CA LYS A 247 -21.86 -21.21 -40.11
C LYS A 247 -21.78 -22.58 -39.41
N ALA A 248 -21.27 -23.59 -40.11
CA ALA A 248 -21.10 -24.93 -39.56
C ALA A 248 -20.05 -25.00 -38.42
N ALA A 249 -19.07 -24.09 -38.40
CA ALA A 249 -18.05 -24.03 -37.36
C ALA A 249 -18.42 -23.07 -36.23
N LEU A 250 -19.37 -22.15 -36.43
CA LEU A 250 -19.72 -21.13 -35.44
C LEU A 250 -20.20 -21.73 -34.11
N GLY A 251 -20.98 -22.81 -34.16
CA GLY A 251 -21.41 -23.55 -32.97
C GLY A 251 -20.22 -24.11 -32.17
N GLY A 252 -19.26 -24.72 -32.86
CA GLY A 252 -18.04 -25.21 -32.23
C GLY A 252 -17.14 -24.10 -31.69
N VAL A 253 -17.07 -22.94 -32.37
CA VAL A 253 -16.37 -21.75 -31.83
C VAL A 253 -17.02 -21.29 -30.54
N PHE A 254 -18.36 -21.20 -30.50
CA PHE A 254 -19.07 -20.83 -29.28
C PHE A 254 -18.79 -21.80 -28.14
N LEU A 255 -18.90 -23.11 -28.39
CA LEU A 255 -18.59 -24.15 -27.39
C LEU A 255 -17.13 -24.16 -26.93
N ALA A 256 -16.20 -23.72 -27.78
CA ALA A 256 -14.80 -23.56 -27.39
C ALA A 256 -14.58 -22.39 -26.41
N PHE A 257 -15.51 -21.42 -26.37
CA PHE A 257 -15.52 -20.33 -25.39
C PHE A 257 -16.36 -20.68 -24.15
N ASP A 258 -17.56 -21.23 -24.32
CA ASP A 258 -18.49 -21.64 -23.27
C ASP A 258 -18.01 -22.97 -22.63
N GLU A 259 -17.07 -22.87 -21.68
CA GLU A 259 -16.43 -24.03 -21.04
C GLU A 259 -17.35 -24.72 -20.04
N ASN A 260 -18.29 -23.98 -19.45
CA ASN A 260 -19.22 -24.52 -18.46
C ASN A 260 -20.52 -25.08 -19.09
N HIS A 261 -20.72 -24.85 -20.40
CA HIS A 261 -21.88 -25.28 -21.19
C HIS A 261 -23.22 -24.76 -20.67
N ASP A 262 -23.24 -23.54 -20.15
CA ASP A 262 -24.44 -22.89 -19.64
C ASP A 262 -25.20 -22.08 -20.71
N GLY A 263 -24.67 -22.05 -21.95
CA GLY A 263 -25.30 -21.42 -23.10
C GLY A 263 -24.99 -19.94 -23.26
N HIS A 264 -24.07 -19.38 -22.47
CA HIS A 264 -23.55 -18.03 -22.66
C HIS A 264 -22.07 -17.93 -22.30
N ILE A 265 -21.37 -16.97 -22.90
CA ILE A 265 -19.96 -16.72 -22.60
C ILE A 265 -19.87 -15.68 -21.49
N ASP A 266 -19.30 -16.06 -20.35
CA ASP A 266 -18.99 -15.12 -19.27
C ASP A 266 -17.69 -14.33 -19.53
N PHE A 267 -17.39 -13.36 -18.67
CA PHE A 267 -16.21 -12.51 -18.87
C PHE A 267 -14.88 -13.29 -18.74
N LYS A 268 -14.81 -14.28 -17.84
CA LYS A 268 -13.61 -15.11 -17.67
C LYS A 268 -13.41 -16.00 -18.89
N GLU A 269 -14.49 -16.60 -19.37
CA GLU A 269 -14.50 -17.44 -20.58
C GLU A 269 -14.09 -16.64 -21.82
N LEU A 270 -14.56 -15.39 -21.96
CA LEU A 270 -14.09 -14.51 -23.03
C LEU A 270 -12.57 -14.26 -22.94
N CYS A 271 -12.05 -13.92 -21.75
CA CYS A 271 -10.62 -13.69 -21.57
C CYS A 271 -9.79 -14.96 -21.87
N CYS A 272 -10.21 -16.11 -21.35
CA CYS A 272 -9.54 -17.39 -21.58
C CYS A 272 -9.59 -17.79 -23.06
N GLY A 273 -10.75 -17.68 -23.70
CA GLY A 273 -10.92 -18.02 -25.12
C GLY A 273 -10.15 -17.09 -26.05
N VAL A 274 -10.15 -15.77 -25.81
CA VAL A 274 -9.33 -14.83 -26.59
C VAL A 274 -7.84 -15.11 -26.40
N SER A 275 -7.42 -15.39 -25.16
CA SER A 275 -6.04 -15.80 -24.87
C SER A 275 -5.69 -17.07 -25.66
N ALA A 276 -6.48 -18.12 -25.54
CA ALA A 276 -6.23 -19.41 -26.19
C ALA A 276 -6.28 -19.34 -27.72
N ALA A 277 -7.14 -18.50 -28.31
CA ALA A 277 -7.26 -18.36 -29.75
C ALA A 277 -6.17 -17.47 -30.38
N CYS A 278 -5.77 -16.40 -29.70
CA CYS A 278 -4.99 -15.32 -30.32
C CYS A 278 -3.58 -15.12 -29.73
N ARG A 279 -3.39 -15.26 -28.42
CA ARG A 279 -2.18 -14.80 -27.72
C ARG A 279 -1.38 -15.91 -27.04
N GLY A 280 -2.00 -17.05 -26.76
CA GLY A 280 -1.38 -18.23 -26.19
C GLY A 280 -0.37 -18.89 -27.15
N PRO A 281 0.49 -19.77 -26.62
CA PRO A 281 1.47 -20.52 -27.41
C PRO A 281 0.78 -21.39 -28.47
N ASN A 282 1.52 -21.74 -29.52
CA ASN A 282 1.00 -22.53 -30.65
C ASN A 282 0.23 -23.79 -30.23
N VAL A 283 0.64 -24.44 -29.15
CA VAL A 283 -0.02 -25.63 -28.60
C VAL A 283 -1.44 -25.32 -28.12
N GLU A 284 -1.64 -24.22 -27.39
CA GLU A 284 -2.96 -23.81 -26.89
C GLU A 284 -3.87 -23.39 -28.03
N ARG A 285 -3.36 -22.63 -29.01
CA ARG A 285 -4.14 -22.27 -30.20
C ARG A 285 -4.55 -23.49 -31.01
N SER A 286 -3.67 -24.48 -31.12
CA SER A 286 -4.00 -25.75 -31.81
C SER A 286 -5.07 -26.53 -31.05
N LYS A 287 -5.01 -26.56 -29.71
CA LYS A 287 -6.06 -27.15 -28.86
C LYS A 287 -7.38 -26.40 -28.97
N PHE A 288 -7.35 -25.08 -29.02
CA PHE A 288 -8.53 -24.25 -29.23
C PHE A 288 -9.17 -24.59 -30.58
N CYS A 289 -8.40 -24.60 -31.67
CA CYS A 289 -8.89 -25.01 -32.99
C CYS A 289 -9.45 -26.44 -32.96
N PHE A 290 -8.84 -27.37 -32.23
CA PHE A 290 -9.36 -28.72 -32.08
C PHE A 290 -10.72 -28.73 -31.37
N LYS A 291 -10.87 -28.02 -30.24
CA LYS A 291 -12.16 -27.86 -29.53
C LYS A 291 -13.29 -27.35 -30.44
N VAL A 292 -12.97 -26.51 -31.42
CA VAL A 292 -13.97 -25.99 -32.38
C VAL A 292 -14.54 -27.10 -33.27
N PHE A 293 -13.79 -28.15 -33.57
CA PHE A 293 -14.20 -29.21 -34.49
C PHE A 293 -14.47 -30.56 -33.81
N ASP A 294 -14.09 -30.71 -32.55
CA ASP A 294 -14.27 -31.90 -31.73
C ASP A 294 -15.67 -31.87 -31.07
N ILE A 295 -16.70 -32.15 -31.87
CA ILE A 295 -18.12 -32.09 -31.48
C ILE A 295 -18.67 -33.51 -31.15
N ASP A 296 -17.78 -34.49 -30.89
CA ASP A 296 -18.13 -35.90 -30.61
C ASP A 296 -17.84 -36.32 -29.17
#